data_AF-A0A2J7ZQN3-F1
#
_entry.id   AF-A0A2J7ZQN3-F1
#
_cell.length_a   1.000
_cell.length_b   1.000
_cell.length_c   1.000
_cell.angle_alpha   90.00
_cell.angle_beta   90.00
_cell.angle_gamma   90.00
#
_symmetry.space_group_name_H-M   'P 1'
#
loop_
_entity.id
_entity.type
_entity.pdbx_description
1 polymer ?
#
loop_
_entity_poly.entity_id
_entity_poly.type
_entity_poly.pdbx_seq_one_letter_code
_entity_poly.pdbx_strand_id
1 'polypeptide(L)'
;MAIVVGPPLSDKSACKLQLLRLYGVLWAACLVLVEAEWEGLMQWCRILEVWVARGLAQAFLAIMTLELVHSSGNSDFDKSVRLYRTVSGMCMLGCSGFYMFGGMLCLGTLRNARYKRLTERLRVAKDLESIEKQRDELSRLLAAYGNE
;
A
#
# COMPACT_ATOMS: atom_id res chain seq x y z
N MET A 1 -0.50 -42.73 16.45
CA MET A 1 -1.03 -41.63 15.62
C MET A 1 -2.55 -41.71 15.63
N ALA A 2 -3.20 -41.04 16.58
CA ALA A 2 -4.65 -40.93 16.58
C ALA A 2 -5.02 -39.73 15.70
N ILE A 3 -5.59 -40.00 14.54
CA ILE A 3 -6.25 -38.99 13.73
C ILE A 3 -7.49 -38.62 14.54
N VAL A 4 -7.45 -37.47 15.22
CA VAL A 4 -8.61 -36.92 15.93
C VAL A 4 -9.63 -36.56 14.87
N VAL A 5 -10.53 -37.50 14.56
CA VAL A 5 -11.70 -37.28 13.71
C VAL A 5 -12.64 -36.40 14.51
N GLY A 6 -12.55 -35.09 14.28
CA GLY A 6 -13.59 -34.15 14.67
C GLY A 6 -14.93 -34.53 14.01
N PRO A 7 -16.06 -34.01 14.51
CA PRO A 7 -17.40 -34.41 14.07
C PRO A 7 -17.54 -34.30 12.55
N PRO A 8 -18.42 -35.10 11.91
CA PRO A 8 -18.61 -35.06 10.47
C PRO A 8 -19.18 -33.70 10.08
N LEU A 9 -18.28 -32.74 9.85
CA LEU A 9 -18.57 -31.49 9.19
C LEU A 9 -19.20 -31.89 7.86
N SER A 10 -20.46 -31.49 7.65
CA SER A 10 -21.15 -31.60 6.37
C SER A 10 -20.15 -31.30 5.25
N ASP A 11 -20.06 -32.17 4.24
CA ASP A 11 -19.03 -32.16 3.18
C ASP A 11 -18.76 -30.75 2.61
N LYS A 12 -19.82 -29.92 2.55
CA LYS A 12 -19.77 -28.51 2.17
C LYS A 12 -18.87 -27.63 3.06
N SER A 13 -18.87 -27.85 4.36
CA SER A 13 -18.09 -27.10 5.36
C SER A 13 -16.60 -27.43 5.29
N ALA A 14 -16.26 -28.71 5.07
CA ALA A 14 -14.88 -29.16 4.87
C ALA A 14 -14.29 -28.59 3.57
N CYS A 15 -15.08 -28.63 2.48
CA CYS A 15 -14.71 -28.04 1.19
C CYS A 15 -14.44 -26.52 1.31
N LYS A 16 -15.31 -25.77 2.01
CA LYS A 16 -15.10 -24.32 2.25
C LYS A 16 -13.81 -24.03 3.00
N LEU A 17 -13.49 -24.81 4.04
CA LEU A 17 -12.27 -24.63 4.82
C LEU A 17 -11.01 -24.91 3.99
N GLN A 18 -11.05 -25.92 3.11
CA GLN A 18 -9.94 -26.23 2.21
C GLN A 18 -9.74 -25.16 1.14
N LEU A 19 -10.83 -24.62 0.58
CA LEU A 19 -10.80 -23.49 -0.37
C LEU A 19 -10.17 -22.25 0.26
N LEU A 20 -10.54 -21.93 1.50
CA LEU A 20 -9.96 -20.80 2.23
C LEU A 20 -8.45 -20.96 2.45
N ARG A 21 -8.00 -22.19 2.77
CA ARG A 21 -6.56 -22.49 2.91
C ARG A 21 -5.82 -22.36 1.59
N LEU A 22 -6.37 -22.88 0.49
CA LEU A 22 -5.77 -22.77 -0.84
C LEU A 22 -5.61 -21.30 -1.23
N TYR A 23 -6.66 -20.50 -1.02
CA TYR A 23 -6.63 -19.07 -1.29
C TYR A 23 -5.58 -18.35 -0.43
N GLY A 24 -5.50 -18.67 0.86
CA GLY A 24 -4.47 -18.11 1.76
C GLY A 24 -3.04 -18.45 1.32
N VAL A 25 -2.79 -19.69 0.89
CA VAL A 25 -1.46 -20.12 0.39
C VAL A 25 -1.11 -19.41 -0.92
N LEU A 26 -2.06 -19.30 -1.85
CA LEU A 26 -1.86 -18.54 -3.10
C LEU A 26 -1.57 -17.07 -2.83
N TRP A 27 -2.29 -16.46 -1.88
CA TRP A 27 -2.05 -15.08 -1.49
C TRP A 27 -0.67 -14.90 -0.84
N ALA A 28 -0.27 -15.81 0.05
CA ALA A 28 1.05 -15.79 0.66
C ALA A 28 2.18 -15.90 -0.38
N ALA A 29 2.03 -16.81 -1.36
CA ALA A 29 2.98 -16.95 -2.46
C ALA A 29 3.04 -15.69 -3.33
N CYS A 30 1.89 -15.10 -3.66
CA CYS A 30 1.81 -13.82 -4.38
C CYS A 30 2.55 -12.72 -3.61
N LEU A 31 2.37 -12.64 -2.30
CA LEU A 31 3.00 -11.64 -1.45
C LEU A 31 4.53 -11.81 -1.41
N VAL A 32 5.03 -13.04 -1.38
CA VAL A 32 6.47 -13.32 -1.51
C VAL A 32 7.00 -12.86 -2.87
N LEU A 33 6.26 -13.07 -3.96
CA LEU A 33 6.66 -12.57 -5.29
C LEU A 33 6.67 -11.04 -5.37
N VAL A 34 5.75 -10.37 -4.68
CA VAL A 34 5.71 -8.90 -4.56
C VAL A 34 6.93 -8.39 -3.78
N GLU A 35 7.26 -9.01 -2.65
CA GLU A 35 8.44 -8.65 -1.83
C GLU A 35 9.77 -8.99 -2.54
N ALA A 36 9.79 -10.05 -3.35
CA ALA A 36 10.94 -10.40 -4.19
C ALA A 36 11.13 -9.48 -5.40
N GLU A 37 10.32 -8.41 -5.51
CA GLU A 37 10.38 -7.38 -6.55
C GLU A 37 10.41 -7.96 -7.97
N TRP A 38 9.63 -9.02 -8.21
CA TRP A 38 9.61 -9.69 -9.50
C TRP A 38 9.18 -8.73 -10.61
N GLU A 39 10.10 -8.44 -11.54
CA GLU A 39 9.93 -7.42 -12.57
C GLU A 39 8.66 -7.64 -13.42
N GLY A 40 8.32 -8.90 -13.71
CA GLY A 40 7.10 -9.24 -14.45
C GLY A 40 5.79 -8.89 -13.73
N LEU A 41 5.76 -8.99 -12.40
CA LEU A 41 4.57 -8.69 -11.60
C LEU A 41 4.43 -7.18 -11.38
N MET A 42 5.55 -6.49 -11.18
CA MET A 42 5.61 -5.03 -11.07
C MET A 42 5.13 -4.34 -12.36
N GLN A 43 5.43 -4.92 -13.53
CA GLN A 43 4.94 -4.45 -14.82
C GLN A 43 3.41 -4.56 -14.95
N TRP A 44 2.83 -5.65 -14.47
CA TRP A 44 1.37 -5.91 -14.52
C TRP A 44 0.58 -5.09 -13.50
N CYS A 45 1.18 -4.78 -12.36
CA CYS A 45 0.52 -4.11 -11.25
C CYS A 45 1.37 -2.96 -10.72
N ARG A 46 1.42 -1.86 -11.48
CA ARG A 46 2.13 -0.62 -11.11
C ARG A 46 1.64 0.01 -9.79
N ILE A 47 0.44 -0.38 -9.34
CA ILE A 47 -0.12 0.02 -8.03
C ILE A 47 0.64 -0.65 -6.87
N LEU A 48 1.27 -1.81 -7.06
CA LEU A 48 2.09 -2.52 -6.04
C LEU A 48 3.45 -1.87 -5.80
N GLU A 49 3.87 -0.93 -6.66
CA GLU A 49 5.03 -0.06 -6.42
C GLU A 49 4.79 0.89 -5.24
N VAL A 50 3.51 1.13 -4.90
CA VAL A 50 3.13 1.93 -3.75
C VAL A 50 3.32 1.11 -2.47
N TRP A 51 4.14 1.63 -1.55
CA TRP A 51 4.41 1.03 -0.24
C TRP A 51 3.14 0.73 0.56
N VAL A 52 2.10 1.56 0.41
CA VAL A 52 0.77 1.36 1.01
C VAL A 52 0.06 0.12 0.45
N ALA A 53 0.19 -0.16 -0.84
CA ALA A 53 -0.41 -1.35 -1.46
C ALA A 53 0.27 -2.64 -0.96
N ARG A 54 1.60 -2.63 -0.80
CA ARG A 54 2.34 -3.74 -0.17
C ARG A 54 1.89 -3.97 1.27
N GLY A 55 1.81 -2.89 2.06
CA GLY A 55 1.29 -2.95 3.44
C GLY A 55 -0.15 -3.49 3.51
N LEU A 56 -1.04 -3.07 2.61
CA LEU A 56 -2.42 -3.55 2.57
C LEU A 56 -2.51 -5.05 2.25
N ALA A 57 -1.71 -5.54 1.30
CA ALA A 57 -1.65 -6.97 0.99
C ALA A 57 -1.18 -7.79 2.20
N GLN A 58 -0.23 -7.27 2.97
CA GLN A 58 0.29 -7.90 4.19
C GLN A 58 -0.72 -7.89 5.33
N ALA A 59 -1.49 -6.81 5.51
CA ALA A 59 -2.61 -6.77 6.45
C ALA A 59 -3.67 -7.81 6.11
N PHE A 60 -4.02 -7.94 4.83
CA PHE A 60 -4.99 -8.92 4.38
C PHE A 60 -4.53 -10.35 4.68
N LEU A 61 -3.26 -10.68 4.40
CA LEU A 61 -2.68 -11.98 4.76
C LEU A 61 -2.71 -12.24 6.27
N ALA A 62 -2.43 -11.22 7.09
CA ALA A 62 -2.46 -11.33 8.54
C ALA A 62 -3.87 -11.64 9.07
N ILE A 63 -4.90 -10.97 8.54
CA ILE A 63 -6.32 -11.23 8.88
C ILE A 63 -6.70 -12.66 8.51
N MET A 64 -6.34 -13.11 7.30
CA MET A 64 -6.58 -14.49 6.85
C MET A 64 -5.89 -15.50 7.78
N THR A 65 -4.68 -15.19 8.24
CA THR A 65 -3.94 -16.04 9.17
C THR A 65 -4.65 -16.13 10.52
N LEU A 66 -5.20 -15.02 11.03
CA LEU A 66 -5.95 -14.97 12.28
C LEU A 66 -7.28 -15.73 12.22
N GLU A 67 -8.00 -15.69 11.10
CA GLU A 67 -9.21 -16.53 10.95
C GLU A 67 -8.89 -18.03 11.01
N LEU A 68 -7.77 -18.43 10.41
CA LEU A 68 -7.30 -19.82 10.46
C LEU A 68 -6.86 -20.25 11.87
N VAL A 69 -6.52 -19.31 12.76
CA VAL A 69 -6.27 -19.58 14.18
C VAL A 69 -7.56 -19.90 14.92
N HIS A 70 -8.63 -19.14 14.64
CA HIS A 70 -9.90 -19.28 15.33
C HIS A 70 -10.57 -20.65 15.08
N SER A 71 -10.36 -21.22 13.88
CA SER A 71 -10.93 -22.51 13.47
C SER A 71 -10.18 -23.76 13.96
N SER A 72 -9.04 -23.65 14.67
CA SER A 72 -8.27 -24.83 15.14
C SER A 72 -8.92 -25.48 16.37
N GLY A 73 -8.88 -26.81 16.46
CA GLY A 73 -9.52 -27.60 17.52
C GLY A 73 -8.95 -27.37 18.94
N ASN A 74 -9.49 -28.10 19.92
CA ASN A 74 -9.16 -27.94 21.35
C ASN A 74 -8.05 -28.91 21.84
N SER A 75 -7.18 -29.40 20.96
CA SER A 75 -6.07 -30.27 21.37
C SER A 75 -4.89 -29.47 21.96
N ASP A 76 -4.05 -30.07 22.80
CA ASP A 76 -2.88 -29.38 23.36
C ASP A 76 -1.83 -29.01 22.29
N PHE A 77 -1.74 -29.80 21.21
CA PHE A 77 -0.95 -29.44 20.03
C PHE A 77 -1.53 -28.20 19.33
N ASP A 78 -2.85 -28.11 19.18
CA ASP A 78 -3.53 -26.94 18.62
C ASP A 78 -3.27 -25.67 19.44
N LYS A 79 -3.14 -25.73 20.78
CA LYS A 79 -2.80 -24.55 21.60
C LYS A 79 -1.44 -23.96 21.24
N SER A 80 -0.43 -24.80 21.04
CA SER A 80 0.92 -24.34 20.68
C SER A 80 0.96 -23.70 19.28
N VAL A 81 0.26 -24.32 18.32
CA VAL A 81 0.10 -23.80 16.95
C VAL A 81 -0.71 -22.50 16.94
N ARG A 82 -1.75 -22.41 17.78
CA ARG A 82 -2.58 -21.22 17.97
C ARG A 82 -1.73 -20.06 18.48
N LEU A 83 -0.88 -20.29 19.48
CA LEU A 83 0.02 -19.27 20.01
C LEU A 83 0.95 -18.71 18.93
N TYR A 84 1.62 -19.60 18.17
CA TYR A 84 2.55 -19.20 17.12
C TYR A 84 1.87 -18.37 16.03
N ARG A 85 0.71 -18.80 15.55
CA ARG A 85 -0.03 -18.07 14.52
C ARG A 85 -0.57 -16.73 15.02
N THR A 86 -0.99 -16.62 16.28
CA THR A 86 -1.40 -15.34 16.87
C THR A 86 -0.22 -14.36 16.95
N VAL A 87 0.95 -14.82 17.39
CA VAL A 87 2.15 -13.97 17.43
C VAL A 87 2.56 -13.56 16.01
N SER A 88 2.62 -14.50 15.08
CA SER A 88 2.91 -14.22 13.66
C SER A 88 1.92 -13.23 13.06
N GLY A 89 0.62 -13.37 13.35
CA GLY A 89 -0.42 -12.44 12.89
C GLY A 89 -0.24 -11.04 13.46
N MET A 90 0.06 -10.91 14.76
CA MET A 90 0.32 -9.61 15.40
C MET A 90 1.60 -8.95 14.86
N CYS A 91 2.68 -9.72 14.65
CA CYS A 91 3.90 -9.21 14.02
C CYS A 91 3.67 -8.75 12.58
N MET A 92 2.90 -9.51 11.79
CA MET A 92 2.54 -9.12 10.41
C MET A 92 1.66 -7.88 10.38
N LEU A 93 0.69 -7.73 11.30
CA LEU A 93 -0.12 -6.52 11.43
C LEU A 93 0.73 -5.31 11.82
N GLY A 94 1.66 -5.48 12.76
CA GLY A 94 2.59 -4.42 13.13
C GLY A 94 3.46 -3.98 11.95
N CYS A 95 4.07 -4.94 11.24
CA CYS A 95 4.91 -4.67 10.07
C CYS A 95 4.13 -3.98 8.94
N SER A 96 2.93 -4.48 8.64
CA SER A 96 2.01 -3.86 7.68
C SER A 96 1.67 -2.42 8.07
N GLY A 97 1.44 -2.15 9.36
CA GLY A 97 1.23 -0.81 9.88
C GLY A 97 2.41 0.11 9.61
N PHE A 98 3.64 -0.33 9.92
CA PHE A 98 4.85 0.44 9.61
C PHE A 98 5.01 0.70 8.11
N TYR A 99 4.73 -0.28 7.25
CA TYR A 99 4.72 -0.10 5.79
C TYR A 99 3.70 0.94 5.33
N MET A 100 2.48 0.91 5.89
CA MET A 100 1.45 1.91 5.60
C MET A 100 1.85 3.30 6.09
N PHE A 101 2.39 3.43 7.30
CA PHE A 101 2.84 4.72 7.82
C PHE A 101 4.00 5.28 7.00
N GLY A 102 5.02 4.45 6.69
CA GLY A 102 6.13 4.84 5.83
C GLY A 102 5.67 5.25 4.44
N GLY A 103 4.76 4.49 3.84
CA GLY A 103 4.16 4.79 2.54
C GLY A 103 3.31 6.06 2.56
N MET A 104 2.50 6.28 3.60
CA MET A 104 1.64 7.45 3.73
C MET A 104 2.45 8.73 3.99
N LEU A 105 3.50 8.66 4.81
CA LEU A 105 4.42 9.76 5.07
C LEU A 105 5.27 10.08 3.81
N CYS A 106 5.74 9.07 3.08
CA CYS A 106 6.49 9.26 1.82
C CYS A 106 5.62 9.73 0.65
N LEU A 107 4.43 9.17 0.46
CA LEU A 107 3.49 9.64 -0.56
C LEU A 107 2.98 11.03 -0.22
N GLY A 108 2.73 11.33 1.06
CA GLY A 108 2.33 12.64 1.52
C GLY A 108 3.38 13.70 1.20
N THR A 109 4.65 13.42 1.50
CA THR A 109 5.77 14.33 1.19
C THR A 109 6.02 14.45 -0.32
N LEU A 110 5.97 13.34 -1.08
CA LEU A 110 6.14 13.36 -2.54
C LEU A 110 4.98 14.08 -3.25
N ARG A 111 3.74 13.88 -2.78
CA ARG A 111 2.55 14.58 -3.27
C ARG A 111 2.65 16.07 -2.96
N ASN A 112 3.07 16.44 -1.75
CA ASN A 112 3.28 17.83 -1.36
C ASN A 112 4.40 18.49 -2.20
N ALA A 113 5.50 17.77 -2.47
CA ALA A 113 6.59 18.26 -3.32
C ALA A 113 6.12 18.48 -4.77
N ARG A 114 5.32 17.56 -5.34
CA ARG A 114 4.72 17.75 -6.67
C ARG A 114 3.77 18.94 -6.69
N TYR A 115 2.94 19.09 -5.65
CA TYR A 115 2.02 20.22 -5.52
C TYR A 115 2.75 21.56 -5.45
N LYS A 116 3.86 21.63 -4.71
CA LYS A 116 4.72 22.82 -4.65
C LYS A 116 5.30 23.17 -6.01
N ARG A 117 5.87 22.20 -6.74
CA ARG A 117 6.42 22.41 -8.09
C ARG A 117 5.37 22.90 -9.09
N LEU A 118 4.15 22.35 -9.04
CA LEU A 118 3.03 22.81 -9.88
C LEU A 118 2.63 24.25 -9.55
N THR A 119 2.60 24.59 -8.26
CA THR A 119 2.25 25.94 -7.79
C THR A 119 3.34 26.97 -8.14
N GLU A 120 4.62 26.60 -8.04
CA GLU A 120 5.75 27.44 -8.46
C GLU A 120 5.71 27.74 -9.96
N ARG A 121 5.40 26.76 -10.81
CA ARG A 121 5.26 27.00 -12.27
C ARG A 121 4.12 27.98 -12.58
N LEU A 122 2.99 27.87 -11.88
CA LEU A 122 1.88 28.81 -12.00
C LEU A 122 2.24 30.21 -11.51
N ARG A 123 3.03 30.34 -10.43
CA ARG A 123 3.53 31.63 -9.95
C ARG A 123 4.49 32.29 -10.94
N VAL A 124 5.46 31.54 -11.45
CA VAL A 124 6.43 32.05 -12.45
C VAL A 124 5.74 32.54 -13.71
N ALA A 125 4.70 31.85 -14.19
CA ALA A 125 3.94 32.30 -15.35
C ALA A 125 3.20 33.63 -15.11
N LYS A 126 2.63 33.81 -13.91
CA LYS A 126 1.93 35.05 -13.53
C LYS A 126 2.89 36.23 -13.32
N ASP A 127 4.06 35.96 -12.75
CA ASP A 127 5.10 36.97 -12.56
C ASP A 127 5.64 37.46 -13.91
N LEU A 128 5.77 36.57 -14.90
CA LEU A 128 6.19 36.94 -16.25
C LEU A 128 5.24 37.96 -16.90
N GLU A 129 3.92 37.72 -16.80
CA GLU A 129 2.88 38.62 -17.35
C GLU A 129 2.91 40.00 -16.66
N SER A 130 3.23 40.05 -15.37
CA SER A 130 3.35 41.31 -14.64
C SER A 130 4.57 42.14 -15.06
N ILE A 131 5.70 41.46 -15.34
CA ILE A 131 6.93 42.11 -15.81
C ILE A 131 6.74 42.68 -17.22
N GLU A 132 6.07 41.95 -18.12
CA GLU A 132 5.79 42.44 -19.48
C GLU A 132 4.96 43.73 -19.46
N LYS A 133 3.93 43.81 -18.60
CA LYS A 133 3.11 45.03 -18.45
C LYS A 133 3.94 46.23 -17.99
N GLN A 134 4.81 46.04 -16.99
CA GLN A 134 5.70 47.10 -16.54
C GLN A 134 6.69 47.53 -17.62
N ARG A 135 7.17 46.57 -18.43
CA ARG A 135 8.07 46.83 -19.56
C ARG A 135 7.40 47.68 -20.62
N ASP A 136 6.14 47.42 -20.94
CA ASP A 136 5.36 48.19 -21.91
C ASP A 136 5.07 49.60 -21.40
N GLU A 137 4.73 49.75 -20.11
CA GLU A 137 4.55 51.06 -19.47
C GLU A 137 5.83 51.90 -19.52
N LEU A 138 6.99 51.33 -19.15
CA LEU A 138 8.28 52.03 -19.24
C LEU A 138 8.65 52.40 -20.68
N SER A 139 8.38 51.51 -21.64
CA SER A 139 8.69 51.75 -23.05
C SER A 139 7.88 52.92 -23.61
N ARG A 140 6.61 53.06 -23.19
CA ARG A 140 5.76 54.20 -23.56
C ARG A 140 6.26 55.51 -22.97
N LEU A 141 6.68 55.51 -21.70
CA LEU A 141 7.22 56.70 -21.05
C LEU A 141 8.53 57.15 -21.69
N LEU A 142 9.44 56.22 -22.03
CA LEU A 142 10.69 56.52 -22.73
C LEU A 142 10.45 57.09 -24.15
N ALA A 143 9.49 56.52 -24.89
CA ALA A 143 9.14 57.02 -26.21
C ALA A 143 8.49 58.41 -26.18
N ALA A 144 7.75 58.74 -25.12
CA ALA A 144 7.20 60.08 -24.92
C ALA A 144 8.31 61.10 -24.61
N TYR A 145 9.26 60.75 -23.74
CA TYR A 145 10.35 61.64 -23.32
C TYR A 145 11.44 61.84 -24.37
N GLY A 146 11.67 60.86 -25.25
CA GLY A 146 12.69 60.94 -26.32
C GLY A 146 12.27 61.73 -27.57
N ASN A 147 11.03 62.23 -27.61
CA ASN A 147 10.50 63.06 -28.71
C ASN A 147 10.48 64.57 -28.38
N GLU A 148 11.01 64.97 -27.22
CA GLU A 148 11.36 66.35 -26.85
C GLU A 148 12.86 66.62 -27.09
#